data_AF-A0A397G0E3-F1
#
_entry.id   AF-A0A397G0E3-F1
#
_cell.length_a   1.000
_cell.length_b   1.000
_cell.length_c   1.000
_cell.angle_alpha   90.00
_cell.angle_beta   90.00
_cell.angle_gamma   90.00
#
_symmetry.space_group_name_H-M   'P 1'
#
loop_
_entity.id
_entity.type
_entity.pdbx_description
1 polymer ?
#
loop_
_entity_poly.entity_id
_entity_poly.type
_entity_poly.pdbx_seq_one_letter_code
_entity_poly.pdbx_strand_id
1 'polypeptide(L)'
;MDADAEEFMDDEQWISHIADLQAAHSLHVAGMVYGRSIHEQAGSTNHQREMFRLFSTNWHQFLGFASAATAPLILGKRKQAPWEDEAEVSRIERRHQLATMDMEAAAQRMTGQPTMWFWGVQDPAIQAIQ
;
A
#
# COMPACT_ATOMS: atom_id res chain seq x y z
N MET A 1 4.50 22.95 27.48
CA MET A 1 3.35 23.57 26.82
C MET A 1 3.81 24.96 26.50
N ASP A 2 4.26 25.17 25.27
CA ASP A 2 4.82 26.44 24.82
C ASP A 2 3.63 27.31 24.40
N ALA A 3 3.30 28.29 25.22
CA ALA A 3 2.12 29.15 25.07
C ALA A 3 2.14 30.02 23.80
N ASP A 4 3.28 30.07 23.12
CA ASP A 4 3.52 30.92 21.95
C ASP A 4 3.07 30.25 20.63
N ALA A 5 2.69 28.96 20.65
CA ALA A 5 2.23 28.24 19.45
C ALA A 5 0.72 28.43 19.15
N GLU A 6 -0.06 28.86 20.14
CA GLU A 6 -1.51 29.04 20.04
C GLU A 6 -1.88 30.39 19.41
N GLU A 7 -0.95 31.37 19.37
CA GLU A 7 -1.22 32.75 18.94
C GLU A 7 -1.22 32.93 17.41
N PHE A 8 -0.85 31.90 16.64
CA PHE A 8 -0.65 31.96 15.19
C PHE A 8 -1.43 30.92 14.36
N MET A 9 -2.36 30.19 14.98
CA MET A 9 -3.18 29.19 14.30
C MET A 9 -4.38 29.85 13.62
N ASP A 10 -4.62 29.50 12.35
CA ASP A 10 -5.85 29.86 11.63
C ASP A 10 -7.06 29.04 12.11
N ASP A 11 -8.26 29.43 11.69
CA ASP A 11 -9.52 28.83 12.15
C ASP A 11 -9.60 27.31 11.82
N GLU A 12 -9.06 26.90 10.67
CA GLU A 12 -9.01 25.49 10.24
C GLU A 12 -8.01 24.65 11.04
N GLN A 13 -6.87 25.23 11.41
CA GLN A 13 -5.87 24.64 12.28
C GLN A 13 -6.41 24.50 13.72
N TRP A 14 -7.21 25.45 14.19
CA TRP A 14 -7.89 25.37 15.48
C TRP A 14 -8.92 24.26 15.55
N ILE A 15 -9.77 24.12 14.54
CA ILE A 15 -10.77 23.03 14.47
C ILE A 15 -10.07 21.67 14.48
N SER A 16 -8.97 21.55 13.73
CA SER A 16 -8.10 20.36 13.73
C SER A 16 -7.54 20.06 15.12
N HIS A 17 -6.98 21.07 15.78
CA HIS A 17 -6.35 20.92 17.09
C HIS A 17 -7.35 20.45 18.15
N ILE A 18 -8.56 21.01 18.15
CA ILE A 18 -9.64 20.61 19.06
C ILE A 18 -10.06 19.15 18.82
N ALA A 19 -10.20 18.73 17.56
CA ALA A 19 -10.52 17.34 17.22
C ALA A 19 -9.42 16.37 17.69
N ASP A 20 -8.15 16.75 17.55
CA ASP A 20 -7.01 15.95 18.01
C ASP A 20 -7.03 15.81 19.55
N LEU A 21 -7.30 16.90 20.28
CA LEU A 21 -7.45 16.89 21.74
C LEU A 21 -8.62 16.01 22.20
N GLN A 22 -9.75 16.03 21.49
CA GLN A 22 -10.90 15.16 21.77
C GLN A 22 -10.58 13.68 21.56
N ALA A 23 -9.67 13.36 20.65
CA ALA A 23 -9.15 12.00 20.42
C ALA A 23 -8.00 11.62 21.38
N ALA A 24 -7.69 12.46 22.38
CA ALA A 24 -6.54 12.32 23.27
C ALA A 24 -5.19 12.24 22.53
N HIS A 25 -5.10 12.87 21.36
CA HIS A 25 -3.88 13.00 20.58
C HIS A 25 -3.31 14.42 20.71
N SER A 26 -1.98 14.52 20.76
CA SER A 26 -1.34 15.82 20.51
C SER A 26 -1.35 16.10 19.01
N LEU A 27 -1.26 17.38 18.62
CA LEU A 27 -1.16 17.79 17.21
C LEU A 27 -0.04 17.03 16.47
N HIS A 28 1.06 16.75 17.16
CA HIS A 28 2.17 15.96 16.63
C HIS A 28 1.82 14.49 16.41
N VAL A 29 1.16 13.85 17.38
CA VAL A 29 0.70 12.45 17.25
C VAL A 29 -0.37 12.34 16.17
N ALA A 30 -1.33 13.26 16.12
CA ALA A 30 -2.30 13.35 15.04
C ALA A 30 -1.63 13.63 13.68
N GLY A 31 -0.58 14.44 13.66
CA GLY A 31 0.27 14.68 12.50
C GLY A 31 0.91 13.42 11.93
N MET A 32 1.32 12.48 12.80
CA MET A 32 1.85 11.19 12.39
C MET A 32 0.76 10.16 12.07
N VAL A 33 -0.29 10.08 12.89
CA VAL A 33 -1.37 9.08 12.77
C VAL A 33 -2.26 9.36 11.55
N TYR A 34 -2.58 10.63 11.30
CA TYR A 34 -3.42 11.05 10.18
C TYR A 34 -2.61 11.61 9.00
N GLY A 35 -1.28 11.61 9.10
CA GLY A 35 -0.39 12.10 8.04
C GLY A 35 -0.47 13.61 7.79
N ARG A 36 -1.08 14.40 8.70
CA ARG A 36 -1.24 15.86 8.56
C ARG A 36 0.11 16.60 8.49
N SER A 37 1.16 16.07 9.11
CA SER A 37 2.51 16.66 9.07
C SER A 37 3.37 16.18 7.88
N ILE A 38 2.85 15.30 7.02
CA ILE A 38 3.55 14.85 5.81
C ILE A 38 3.35 15.94 4.74
N HIS A 39 4.11 17.02 4.89
CA HIS A 39 4.36 17.94 3.79
C HIS A 39 5.13 17.19 2.71
N GLU A 40 4.78 17.48 1.46
CA GLU A 40 5.18 16.79 0.23
C GLU A 40 6.67 16.39 0.22
N GLN A 41 6.94 15.10 0.42
CA GLN A 41 8.21 14.54 -0.02
C GLN A 41 8.24 14.64 -1.55
N ALA A 42 9.21 15.38 -2.09
CA ALA A 42 9.44 15.47 -3.52
C ALA A 42 9.57 14.06 -4.12
N GLY A 43 8.50 13.61 -4.80
CA GLY A 43 8.38 12.27 -5.38
C GLY A 43 7.09 11.51 -5.03
N SER A 44 6.35 11.91 -3.99
CA SER A 44 5.02 11.36 -3.66
C SER A 44 3.93 12.22 -4.33
N THR A 45 3.76 11.97 -5.63
CA THR A 45 2.98 12.82 -6.55
C THR A 45 1.47 12.71 -6.29
N ASN A 46 0.71 13.71 -6.73
CA ASN A 46 -0.77 13.71 -6.77
C ASN A 46 -1.40 12.36 -7.19
N HIS A 47 -0.68 11.57 -8.00
CA HIS A 47 -1.04 10.20 -8.32
C HIS A 47 -1.23 9.31 -7.10
N GLN A 48 -0.36 9.35 -6.09
CA GLN A 48 -0.51 8.56 -4.86
C GLN A 48 -1.74 9.01 -4.04
N ARG A 49 -2.02 10.33 -4.00
CA ARG A 49 -3.25 10.86 -3.37
C ARG A 49 -4.51 10.39 -4.10
N GLU A 50 -4.48 10.40 -5.44
CA GLU A 50 -5.58 9.93 -6.27
C GLU A 50 -5.82 8.42 -6.10
N MET A 51 -4.74 7.63 -6.09
CA MET A 51 -4.80 6.21 -5.82
C MET A 51 -5.34 5.93 -4.41
N PHE A 52 -4.88 6.66 -3.40
CA PHE A 52 -5.39 6.53 -2.02
C PHE A 52 -6.88 6.89 -1.92
N ARG A 53 -7.33 7.94 -2.62
CA ARG A 53 -8.75 8.33 -2.69
C ARG A 53 -9.60 7.23 -3.36
N LEU A 54 -9.08 6.62 -4.42
CA LEU A 54 -9.75 5.54 -5.13
C LEU A 54 -9.87 4.27 -4.28
N PHE A 55 -8.78 3.85 -3.62
CA PHE A 55 -8.80 2.72 -2.68
C PHE A 55 -9.75 2.97 -1.50
N SER A 56 -9.72 4.17 -0.91
CA SER A 56 -10.61 4.52 0.21
C SER A 56 -12.07 4.47 -0.21
N THR A 57 -12.41 5.02 -1.39
CA THR A 57 -13.79 4.97 -1.92
C THR A 57 -14.27 3.52 -2.12
N ASN A 58 -13.40 2.66 -2.65
CA ASN A 58 -13.71 1.24 -2.85
C ASN A 58 -13.92 0.50 -1.52
N TRP A 59 -13.11 0.78 -0.50
CA TRP A 59 -13.32 0.25 0.85
C TRP A 59 -14.63 0.72 1.48
N HIS A 60 -14.95 2.00 1.35
CA HIS A 60 -16.23 2.52 1.85
C HIS A 60 -17.43 1.86 1.14
N GLN A 61 -17.30 1.57 -0.16
CA GLN A 61 -18.31 0.85 -0.93
C GLN A 61 -18.43 -0.62 -0.51
N PHE A 62 -17.29 -1.32 -0.35
CA PHE A 62 -17.26 -2.72 0.10
C PHE A 62 -17.87 -2.89 1.49
N LEU A 63 -17.59 -1.96 2.41
CA LEU A 63 -18.11 -1.95 3.77
C LEU A 63 -19.54 -1.41 3.87
N GLY A 64 -20.12 -0.94 2.76
CA GLY A 64 -21.53 -0.50 2.69
C GLY A 64 -21.82 0.83 3.37
N PHE A 65 -20.82 1.72 3.51
CA PHE A 65 -21.05 3.05 4.06
C PHE A 65 -21.93 3.88 3.10
N ALA A 66 -22.93 4.56 3.66
CA ALA A 66 -23.85 5.42 2.89
C ALA A 66 -23.14 6.54 2.12
N SER A 67 -21.95 6.95 2.57
CA SER A 67 -21.09 7.94 1.90
C SER A 67 -20.54 7.48 0.54
N ALA A 68 -20.55 6.17 0.25
CA ALA A 68 -20.09 5.58 -1.01
C ALA A 68 -21.20 4.89 -1.81
N ALA A 69 -22.46 5.09 -1.43
CA ALA A 69 -23.62 4.47 -2.07
C ALA A 69 -23.97 5.16 -3.41
N THR A 70 -23.17 4.92 -4.44
CA THR A 70 -23.47 5.35 -5.81
C THR A 70 -24.27 4.27 -6.53
N ALA A 71 -25.60 4.28 -6.35
CA ALA A 71 -26.59 3.40 -6.98
C ALA A 71 -26.41 1.89 -6.71
N PRO A 72 -27.48 1.07 -6.74
CA PRO A 72 -27.35 -0.35 -6.48
C PRO A 72 -26.50 -1.00 -7.59
N LEU A 73 -25.25 -1.34 -7.27
CA LEU A 73 -24.43 -2.18 -8.13
C LEU A 73 -25.12 -3.53 -8.25
N ILE A 74 -25.69 -3.77 -9.43
CA ILE A 74 -26.00 -5.10 -9.94
C ILE A 74 -24.82 -6.00 -9.58
N LEU A 75 -25.13 -7.12 -8.94
CA LEU A 75 -24.20 -8.18 -8.51
C LEU A 75 -23.51 -8.82 -9.73
N GLY A 76 -22.70 -8.05 -10.45
CA GLY A 76 -21.86 -8.46 -11.56
C GLY A 76 -20.41 -8.53 -11.10
N LYS A 77 -19.61 -9.36 -11.78
CA LYS A 77 -18.16 -9.46 -11.52
C LYS A 77 -17.55 -8.06 -11.47
N ARG A 78 -16.93 -7.74 -10.33
CA ARG A 78 -16.26 -6.46 -10.09
C ARG A 78 -15.36 -6.15 -11.30
N LYS A 79 -15.50 -4.96 -11.87
CA LYS A 79 -14.58 -4.49 -12.92
C LYS A 79 -13.18 -4.45 -12.31
N GLN A 80 -12.28 -5.25 -12.87
CA GLN A 80 -10.87 -5.29 -12.49
C GLN A 80 -10.31 -3.87 -12.56
N ALA A 81 -9.61 -3.47 -11.52
CA ALA A 81 -9.12 -2.12 -11.43
C ALA A 81 -7.83 -1.95 -12.26
N PRO A 82 -7.53 -0.76 -12.81
CA PRO A 82 -6.40 -0.59 -13.72
C PRO A 82 -5.02 -1.00 -13.15
N TRP A 83 -4.81 -0.93 -11.83
CA TRP A 83 -3.58 -1.38 -11.17
C TRP A 83 -3.53 -2.90 -10.95
N GLU A 84 -4.69 -3.58 -10.95
CA GLU A 84 -4.74 -5.04 -10.91
C GLU A 84 -4.24 -5.62 -12.24
N ASP A 85 -4.45 -4.91 -13.37
CA ASP A 85 -3.88 -5.28 -14.67
C ASP A 85 -2.35 -5.16 -14.68
N GLU A 86 -1.79 -4.05 -14.18
CA GLU A 86 -0.34 -3.87 -14.08
C GLU A 86 0.30 -4.86 -13.09
N ALA A 87 -0.39 -5.15 -11.98
CA ALA A 87 0.04 -6.18 -11.04
C ALA A 87 -0.03 -7.58 -11.63
N GLU A 88 -0.99 -7.87 -12.50
CA GLU A 88 -1.14 -9.17 -13.17
C GLU A 88 -0.06 -9.37 -14.25
N VAL A 89 0.24 -8.34 -15.06
CA VAL A 89 1.37 -8.38 -15.99
C VAL A 89 2.68 -8.63 -15.23
N SER A 90 2.91 -7.88 -14.15
CA SER A 90 4.08 -8.07 -13.28
C SER A 90 4.13 -9.45 -12.59
N ARG A 91 2.98 -10.11 -12.40
CA ARG A 91 2.91 -11.49 -11.88
C ARG A 91 3.23 -12.50 -12.98
N ILE A 92 2.71 -12.31 -14.17
CA ILE A 92 2.95 -13.17 -15.34
C ILE A 92 4.43 -13.09 -15.72
N GLU A 93 5.02 -11.90 -15.78
CA GLU A 93 6.44 -11.71 -16.07
C GLU A 93 7.33 -12.37 -15.03
N ARG A 94 7.05 -12.18 -13.73
CA ARG A 94 7.80 -12.85 -12.66
C ARG A 94 7.69 -14.37 -12.73
N ARG A 95 6.51 -14.91 -13.03
CA ARG A 95 6.33 -16.36 -13.21
C ARG A 95 7.11 -16.88 -14.41
N HIS A 96 7.08 -16.17 -15.53
CA HIS A 96 7.85 -16.53 -16.71
C HIS A 96 9.36 -16.48 -16.45
N GLN A 97 9.84 -15.46 -15.74
CA GLN A 97 11.25 -15.37 -15.32
C GLN A 97 11.62 -16.55 -14.41
N LEU A 98 10.79 -16.88 -13.41
CA LEU A 98 11.03 -18.03 -12.54
C LEU A 98 11.06 -19.37 -13.28
N ALA A 99 10.19 -19.57 -14.28
CA ALA A 99 10.14 -20.79 -15.07
C ALA A 99 11.35 -20.97 -16.01
N THR A 100 11.95 -19.86 -16.46
CA THR A 100 13.08 -19.86 -17.40
C THR A 100 14.44 -19.74 -16.72
N MET A 101 14.49 -19.36 -15.45
CA MET A 101 15.74 -19.18 -14.71
C MET A 101 16.32 -20.51 -14.23
N ASP A 102 17.66 -20.58 -14.28
CA ASP A 102 18.42 -21.58 -13.55
C ASP A 102 18.37 -21.26 -12.04
N MET A 103 17.47 -21.95 -11.34
CA MET A 103 17.20 -21.77 -9.92
C MET A 103 18.40 -22.19 -9.05
N GLU A 104 19.23 -23.12 -9.52
CA GLU A 104 20.40 -23.58 -8.79
C GLU A 104 21.51 -22.53 -8.85
N ALA A 105 21.80 -22.01 -10.05
CA ALA A 105 22.75 -20.91 -10.22
C ALA A 105 22.28 -19.63 -9.52
N ALA A 106 20.96 -19.36 -9.47
CA ALA A 106 20.40 -18.26 -8.69
C ALA A 106 20.63 -18.45 -7.18
N ALA A 107 20.35 -19.64 -6.64
CA ALA A 107 20.54 -19.96 -5.23
C ALA A 107 22.02 -19.90 -4.80
N GLN A 108 22.94 -20.39 -5.65
CA GLN A 108 24.38 -20.32 -5.41
C GLN A 108 24.87 -18.86 -5.34
N ARG A 109 24.37 -17.98 -6.22
CA ARG A 109 24.67 -16.54 -6.18
C ARG A 109 24.12 -15.87 -4.93
N MET A 110 22.90 -16.21 -4.51
CA MET A 110 22.27 -15.63 -3.32
C MET A 110 22.97 -16.04 -2.02
N THR A 111 23.39 -17.30 -1.91
CA THR A 111 24.04 -17.84 -0.70
C THR A 111 25.55 -17.61 -0.69
N GLY A 112 26.14 -17.25 -1.85
CA GLY A 112 27.59 -17.14 -2.03
C GLY A 112 28.30 -18.50 -1.99
N GLN A 113 27.56 -19.61 -2.05
CA GLN A 113 28.10 -20.96 -1.97
C GLN A 113 28.02 -21.64 -3.34
N PRO A 114 29.15 -21.80 -4.06
CA PRO A 114 29.15 -22.38 -5.41
C PRO A 114 28.87 -23.89 -5.42
N THR A 115 28.92 -24.54 -4.26
CA THR A 115 28.65 -25.98 -4.09
C THR A 115 27.27 -26.24 -3.47
N MET A 116 26.42 -25.21 -3.38
CA MET A 116 25.05 -25.37 -2.89
C MET A 116 24.22 -26.07 -3.96
N TRP A 117 23.63 -27.20 -3.59
CA TRP A 117 22.64 -27.94 -4.37
C TRP A 117 21.33 -28.03 -3.58
N PHE A 118 20.21 -28.24 -4.27
CA PHE A 118 18.94 -28.50 -3.61
C PHE A 118 18.94 -29.91 -3.00
N TRP A 119 18.48 -30.05 -1.76
CA TRP A 119 18.53 -31.32 -1.03
C TRP A 119 17.14 -31.92 -0.85
N GLY A 120 17.05 -33.25 -1.01
CA GLY A 120 15.84 -34.01 -0.71
C GLY A 120 14.62 -33.52 -1.49
N VAL A 121 13.56 -33.13 -0.76
CA VAL A 121 12.27 -32.70 -1.35
C VAL A 121 12.32 -31.33 -2.02
N GLN A 122 13.40 -30.56 -1.86
CA GLN A 122 13.53 -29.24 -2.46
C GLN A 122 13.73 -29.33 -3.98
N ASP A 123 14.53 -30.29 -4.44
CA ASP A 123 14.83 -30.43 -5.87
C ASP A 123 13.59 -30.77 -6.72
N PRO A 124 12.76 -31.77 -6.35
CA PRO A 124 11.50 -32.04 -7.05
C PRO A 124 10.49 -30.88 -6.95
N ALA A 125 10.50 -30.14 -5.85
CA ALA A 125 9.59 -29.02 -5.66
C ALA A 125 9.95 -27.83 -6.56
N ILE A 126 11.24 -27.54 -6.74
CA ILE A 126 11.72 -26.49 -7.64
C ILE A 126 11.45 -26.87 -9.10
N GLN A 127 11.69 -28.14 -9.48
CA GLN A 127 11.38 -28.63 -10.83
C GLN A 127 9.88 -28.60 -11.15
N ALA A 128 8.99 -28.77 -10.17
CA ALA A 128 7.55 -28.70 -10.38
C ALA A 128 6.99 -27.28 -10.54
N ILE A 129 7.79 -26.25 -10.20
CA ILE A 129 7.44 -24.82 -10.36
C ILE A 129 7.87 -24.30 -11.73
N GLN A 130 8.93 -24.90 -12.31
CA GLN A 130 9.39 -24.64 -13.68
C GLN A 130 8.40 -25.20 -14.70
#